data_AF-R1BBY3-F1
#
_entry.id   AF-R1BBY3-F1
#
_cell.length_a   1.000
_cell.length_b   1.000
_cell.length_c   1.000
_cell.angle_alpha   90.00
_cell.angle_beta   90.00
_cell.angle_gamma   90.00
#
_symmetry.space_group_name_H-M   'P 1'
#
loop_
_entity.id
_entity.type
_entity.pdbx_description
1 polymer ?
#
loop_
_entity_poly.entity_id
_entity_poly.type
_entity_poly.pdbx_seq_one_letter_code
_entity_poly.pdbx_strand_id
1 'polypeptide(L)'
;GAVGTGKKTAATLICRLLRALGVVRGSVTTETTLDQMVLDGTHIGWTCPQVKEMVAASMGGCLFLDEAYALSGSRDGDRGDSFADEALRTLLTELENNRTSLCCVLAGYPEAMERLLRADPGLLRRFPHILRLDDYAPSELAAI
;
A
#
# COMPACT_ATOMS: atom_id res chain seq x y z
N GLY A 1 11.50 4.85 -1.91
CA GLY A 1 12.96 4.68 -1.80
C GLY A 1 13.36 3.33 -2.35
N ALA A 2 14.66 3.13 -2.58
CA ALA A 2 15.18 1.84 -3.03
C ALA A 2 14.95 0.72 -1.99
N VAL A 3 15.21 -0.52 -2.36
CA VAL A 3 15.19 -1.66 -1.42
C VAL A 3 16.25 -1.41 -0.33
N GLY A 4 15.93 -1.74 0.92
CA GLY A 4 16.84 -1.53 2.05
C GLY A 4 16.78 -0.16 2.71
N THR A 5 16.07 0.84 2.14
CA THR A 5 15.93 2.21 2.71
C THR A 5 15.03 2.33 3.95
N GLY A 6 14.72 1.22 4.62
CA GLY A 6 13.91 1.23 5.84
C GLY A 6 12.41 1.53 5.63
N LYS A 7 11.86 1.38 4.42
CA LYS A 7 10.43 1.60 4.10
C LYS A 7 9.47 0.99 5.13
N LYS A 8 9.68 -0.28 5.46
CA LYS A 8 8.87 -1.02 6.44
C LYS A 8 9.04 -0.47 7.86
N THR A 9 10.26 -0.12 8.24
CA THR A 9 10.56 0.51 9.53
C THR A 9 9.84 1.86 9.65
N ALA A 10 9.92 2.70 8.61
CA ALA A 10 9.22 3.98 8.56
C ALA A 10 7.70 3.80 8.67
N ALA A 11 7.11 2.88 7.92
CA ALA A 11 5.67 2.57 8.00
C ALA A 11 5.25 2.12 9.41
N THR A 12 6.05 1.25 10.03
CA THR A 12 5.82 0.77 11.40
C THR A 12 5.88 1.93 12.40
N LEU A 13 6.86 2.83 12.27
CA LEU A 13 6.99 4.00 13.14
C LEU A 13 5.82 4.97 12.96
N ILE A 14 5.37 5.22 11.71
CA ILE A 14 4.19 6.04 11.41
C ILE A 14 2.95 5.43 12.06
N CYS A 15 2.73 4.12 11.92
CA CYS A 15 1.61 3.45 12.57
C CYS A 15 1.65 3.61 14.10
N ARG A 16 2.82 3.43 14.72
CA ARG A 16 2.99 3.62 16.17
C ARG A 16 2.70 5.05 16.59
N LEU A 17 3.15 6.03 15.81
CA LEU A 17 2.87 7.45 16.06
C LEU A 17 1.37 7.75 15.97
N LEU A 18 0.71 7.33 14.89
CA LEU A 18 -0.74 7.52 14.71
C LEU A 18 -1.54 6.84 15.82
N ARG A 19 -1.06 5.70 16.32
CA ARG A 19 -1.65 5.04 17.49
C ARG A 19 -1.49 5.87 18.76
N ALA A 20 -0.28 6.38 19.02
CA ALA A 20 0.00 7.22 20.18
C ALA A 20 -0.84 8.51 20.18
N LEU A 21 -1.14 9.03 18.99
CA LEU A 21 -2.03 10.20 18.79
C LEU A 21 -3.52 9.85 18.85
N GLY A 22 -3.89 8.57 19.01
CA GLY A 22 -5.28 8.12 19.07
C GLY A 22 -6.02 8.13 17.72
N VAL A 23 -5.29 8.32 16.60
CA VAL A 23 -5.86 8.30 15.25
C VAL A 23 -6.25 6.88 14.84
N VAL A 24 -5.41 5.90 15.19
CA VAL A 24 -5.72 4.46 15.05
C VAL A 24 -5.70 3.81 16.43
N ARG A 25 -6.62 2.86 16.68
CA ARG A 25 -6.83 2.31 18.04
C ARG A 25 -6.01 1.06 18.34
N GLY A 26 -5.66 0.29 17.32
CA GLY A 26 -4.98 -1.00 17.37
C GLY A 26 -3.49 -0.94 17.01
N SER A 27 -2.78 -2.04 17.29
CA SER A 27 -1.38 -2.28 16.90
C SER A 27 -1.22 -3.11 15.63
N VAL A 28 -2.33 -3.62 15.08
CA VAL A 28 -2.26 -4.59 13.98
C VAL A 28 -1.55 -3.94 12.81
N THR A 29 -0.50 -4.59 12.33
CA THR A 29 0.20 -4.18 11.12
C THR A 29 0.17 -5.37 10.19
N THR A 30 -0.61 -5.26 9.12
CA THR A 30 -0.69 -6.27 8.07
C THR A 30 0.19 -5.82 6.93
N GLU A 31 1.05 -6.71 6.47
CA GLU A 31 1.92 -6.49 5.33
C GLU A 31 1.49 -7.44 4.22
N THR A 32 1.39 -6.92 3.00
CA THR A 32 1.20 -7.75 1.82
C THR A 32 1.77 -7.06 0.59
N THR A 33 1.87 -7.81 -0.50
CA THR A 33 2.13 -7.29 -1.84
C THR A 33 0.89 -7.50 -2.72
N LEU A 34 0.83 -6.84 -3.87
CA LEU A 34 -0.28 -7.08 -4.80
C LEU A 34 -0.31 -8.55 -5.24
N ASP A 35 0.85 -9.11 -5.55
CA ASP A 35 0.96 -10.52 -5.92
C ASP A 35 0.32 -11.39 -4.83
N GLN A 36 0.65 -11.19 -3.57
CA GLN A 36 0.03 -11.92 -2.46
C GLN A 36 -1.48 -11.71 -2.32
N MET A 37 -1.99 -10.55 -2.74
CA MET A 37 -3.42 -10.22 -2.73
C MET A 37 -4.17 -10.74 -3.97
N VAL A 38 -3.47 -11.17 -5.04
CA VAL A 38 -4.06 -11.52 -6.35
C VAL A 38 -3.62 -12.90 -6.84
N LEU A 39 -2.66 -13.56 -6.18
CA LEU A 39 -2.01 -14.82 -6.58
C LEU A 39 -2.98 -16.00 -6.79
N ASP A 40 -4.19 -15.94 -6.27
CA ASP A 40 -5.22 -16.98 -6.45
C ASP A 40 -6.17 -16.73 -7.64
N GLY A 41 -5.90 -15.70 -8.47
CA GLY A 41 -6.72 -15.15 -9.56
C GLY A 41 -7.04 -16.08 -10.76
N THR A 42 -7.26 -17.36 -10.51
CA THR A 42 -7.78 -18.34 -11.48
C THR A 42 -9.25 -18.12 -11.81
N HIS A 43 -9.97 -17.26 -11.07
CA HIS A 43 -11.40 -17.00 -11.23
C HIS A 43 -11.76 -15.50 -11.21
N ILE A 44 -12.59 -15.07 -12.17
CA ILE A 44 -13.16 -13.72 -12.26
C ILE A 44 -14.00 -13.43 -10.99
N GLY A 45 -13.74 -12.30 -10.32
CA GLY A 45 -14.49 -11.84 -9.14
C GLY A 45 -13.93 -12.27 -7.77
N TRP A 46 -12.77 -12.93 -7.73
CA TRP A 46 -12.11 -13.35 -6.49
C TRP A 46 -11.33 -12.22 -5.78
N THR A 47 -10.87 -11.24 -6.56
CA THR A 47 -10.03 -10.14 -6.08
C THR A 47 -10.73 -9.24 -5.06
N CYS A 48 -12.00 -8.89 -5.31
CA CYS A 48 -12.80 -8.05 -4.42
C CYS A 48 -12.89 -8.61 -2.98
N PRO A 49 -13.31 -9.88 -2.77
CA PRO A 49 -13.31 -10.50 -1.45
C PRO A 49 -11.95 -10.48 -0.73
N GLN A 50 -10.86 -10.83 -1.42
CA GLN A 50 -9.53 -10.87 -0.79
C GLN A 50 -9.06 -9.50 -0.32
N VAL A 51 -9.28 -8.46 -1.13
CA VAL A 51 -8.95 -7.08 -0.73
C VAL A 51 -9.74 -6.68 0.51
N LYS A 52 -11.03 -7.01 0.57
CA LYS A 52 -11.89 -6.70 1.72
C LYS A 52 -11.46 -7.44 2.98
N GLU A 53 -11.12 -8.72 2.86
CA GLU A 53 -10.64 -9.52 3.98
C GLU A 53 -9.32 -8.97 4.54
N MET A 54 -8.39 -8.59 3.67
CA MET A 54 -7.14 -7.96 4.06
C MET A 54 -7.35 -6.61 4.75
N VAL A 55 -8.24 -5.76 4.21
CA VAL A 55 -8.59 -4.50 4.86
C VAL A 55 -9.22 -4.77 6.23
N ALA A 56 -10.16 -5.71 6.32
CA ALA A 56 -10.80 -6.12 7.57
C ALA A 56 -9.78 -6.61 8.61
N ALA A 57 -8.81 -7.42 8.19
CA ALA A 57 -7.72 -7.91 9.06
C ALA A 57 -6.82 -6.77 9.57
N SER A 58 -6.72 -5.67 8.82
CA SER A 58 -5.89 -4.51 9.17
C SER A 58 -6.62 -3.45 9.99
N MET A 59 -7.92 -3.64 10.24
CA MET A 59 -8.76 -2.65 10.89
C MET A 59 -8.27 -2.26 12.28
N GLY A 60 -8.36 -0.96 12.56
CA GLY A 60 -7.84 -0.35 13.78
C GLY A 60 -6.33 -0.12 13.73
N GLY A 61 -5.60 -0.60 12.72
CA GLY A 61 -4.14 -0.55 12.67
C GLY A 61 -3.61 0.05 11.36
N CYS A 62 -2.59 -0.62 10.80
CA CYS A 62 -1.94 -0.23 9.56
C CYS A 62 -1.94 -1.36 8.53
N LEU A 63 -2.32 -1.04 7.30
CA LEU A 63 -2.11 -1.86 6.12
C LEU A 63 -0.89 -1.33 5.37
N PHE A 64 0.15 -2.15 5.23
CA PHE A 64 1.35 -1.84 4.46
C PHE A 64 1.36 -2.64 3.16
N LEU A 65 1.32 -1.94 2.03
CA LEU A 65 1.37 -2.52 0.69
C LEU A 65 2.73 -2.21 0.08
N ASP A 66 3.62 -3.21 0.04
CA ASP A 66 4.88 -3.06 -0.70
C ASP A 66 4.67 -3.35 -2.18
N GLU A 67 5.53 -2.74 -3.00
CA GLU A 67 5.46 -2.82 -4.46
C GLU A 67 4.09 -2.45 -5.03
N ALA A 68 3.43 -1.47 -4.41
CA ALA A 68 2.06 -1.06 -4.74
C ALA A 68 1.88 -0.59 -6.20
N TYR A 69 2.97 -0.25 -6.90
CA TYR A 69 2.93 0.08 -8.33
C TYR A 69 2.46 -1.09 -9.22
N ALA A 70 2.47 -2.32 -8.72
CA ALA A 70 1.84 -3.45 -9.40
C ALA A 70 0.33 -3.21 -9.61
N LEU A 71 -0.31 -2.34 -8.81
CA LEU A 71 -1.73 -2.02 -8.91
C LEU A 71 -2.12 -1.24 -10.16
N SER A 72 -1.17 -0.61 -10.87
CA SER A 72 -1.49 0.22 -12.04
C SER A 72 -1.63 -0.55 -13.36
N GLY A 73 -1.48 -1.88 -13.35
CA GLY A 73 -1.45 -2.69 -14.57
C GLY A 73 -0.25 -2.40 -15.47
N SER A 74 0.25 -3.40 -16.19
CA SER A 74 1.19 -3.14 -17.28
C SER A 74 0.32 -2.95 -18.50
N ARG A 75 0.23 -1.73 -19.04
CA ARG A 75 -0.62 -1.37 -20.19
C ARG A 75 -0.27 -2.17 -21.45
N ASP A 76 -0.59 -3.47 -21.48
CA ASP A 76 -0.37 -4.39 -22.59
C ASP A 76 -1.39 -5.54 -22.50
N GLY A 77 -2.67 -5.18 -22.52
CA GLY A 77 -3.75 -5.95 -23.18
C GLY A 77 -4.10 -7.34 -22.63
N ASP A 78 -3.55 -7.77 -21.50
CA ASP A 78 -3.74 -9.12 -20.96
C ASP A 78 -4.71 -9.15 -19.77
N ARG A 79 -5.36 -10.31 -19.54
CA ARG A 79 -6.39 -10.49 -18.49
C ARG A 79 -5.93 -10.07 -17.08
N GLY A 80 -4.62 -10.05 -16.82
CA GLY A 80 -4.00 -9.60 -15.57
C GLY A 80 -4.34 -8.15 -15.18
N ASP A 81 -4.54 -7.26 -16.15
CA ASP A 81 -4.82 -5.84 -15.88
C ASP A 81 -6.19 -5.64 -15.22
N SER A 82 -7.18 -6.45 -15.58
CA SER A 82 -8.53 -6.34 -15.02
C SER A 82 -8.60 -6.65 -13.52
N PHE A 83 -7.75 -7.55 -13.04
CA PHE A 83 -7.69 -7.91 -11.62
C PHE A 83 -6.98 -6.84 -10.79
N ALA A 84 -5.86 -6.28 -11.29
CA ALA A 84 -5.14 -5.20 -10.61
C ALA A 84 -6.03 -3.95 -10.47
N ASP A 85 -6.75 -3.59 -11.54
CA ASP A 85 -7.69 -2.48 -11.53
C ASP A 85 -8.86 -2.72 -10.56
N GLU A 86 -9.41 -3.94 -10.53
CA GLU A 86 -10.47 -4.32 -9.59
C GLU A 86 -9.99 -4.26 -8.13
N ALA A 87 -8.77 -4.77 -7.87
CA ALA A 87 -8.12 -4.68 -6.56
C ALA A 87 -7.96 -3.24 -6.11
N LEU A 88 -7.42 -2.39 -6.98
CA LEU A 88 -7.17 -0.98 -6.69
C LEU A 88 -8.46 -0.23 -6.37
N ARG A 89 -9.50 -0.42 -7.18
CA ARG A 89 -10.80 0.24 -6.99
C ARG A 89 -11.49 -0.22 -5.69
N THR A 90 -11.41 -1.50 -5.39
CA THR A 90 -11.94 -2.06 -4.14
C THR A 90 -11.18 -1.51 -2.94
N LEU A 91 -9.85 -1.50 -3.00
CA LEU A 91 -8.99 -0.95 -1.95
C LEU A 91 -9.33 0.52 -1.70
N LEU A 92 -9.38 1.35 -2.75
CA LEU A 92 -9.73 2.77 -2.62
C LEU A 92 -11.10 2.99 -1.98
N THR A 93 -12.08 2.15 -2.34
CA THR A 93 -13.42 2.21 -1.75
C THR A 93 -13.39 1.88 -0.26
N GLU A 94 -12.70 0.82 0.13
CA GLU A 94 -12.57 0.43 1.53
C GLU A 94 -11.76 1.45 2.35
N LEU A 95 -10.73 2.07 1.78
CA LEU A 95 -9.96 3.14 2.44
C LEU A 95 -10.81 4.39 2.68
N GLU A 96 -11.68 4.75 1.74
CA GLU A 96 -12.61 5.87 1.91
C GLU A 96 -13.61 5.59 3.04
N ASN A 97 -14.19 4.39 3.05
CA ASN A 97 -15.16 3.96 4.06
C ASN A 97 -14.55 3.88 5.47
N ASN A 98 -13.27 3.51 5.57
CA ASN A 98 -12.59 3.23 6.83
C ASN A 98 -11.49 4.26 7.20
N ARG A 99 -11.54 5.46 6.63
CA ARG A 99 -10.48 6.49 6.73
C ARG A 99 -10.07 6.91 8.15
N THR A 100 -10.94 6.72 9.15
CA THR A 100 -10.67 7.05 10.57
C THR A 100 -10.22 5.85 11.39
N SER A 101 -10.22 4.67 10.80
CA SER A 101 -10.04 3.40 11.50
C SER A 101 -8.88 2.59 10.94
N LEU A 102 -8.28 3.02 9.82
CA LEU A 102 -7.19 2.33 9.15
C LEU A 102 -6.16 3.33 8.63
N CYS A 103 -4.89 3.10 8.95
CA CYS A 103 -3.77 3.73 8.25
C CYS A 103 -3.38 2.82 7.07
N CYS A 104 -3.23 3.37 5.87
CA CYS A 104 -2.73 2.62 4.72
C CYS A 104 -1.45 3.28 4.19
N VAL A 105 -0.41 2.48 4.00
CA VAL A 105 0.89 2.92 3.50
C VAL A 105 1.20 2.15 2.23
N LEU A 106 1.29 2.88 1.11
CA LEU A 106 1.78 2.33 -0.15
C LEU A 106 3.29 2.57 -0.24
N ALA A 107 4.04 1.52 -0.57
CA ALA A 107 5.47 1.56 -0.70
C ALA A 107 5.92 1.03 -2.08
N GLY A 108 7.04 1.57 -2.56
CA GLY A 108 7.59 1.22 -3.87
C GLY A 108 8.73 2.12 -4.30
N TYR A 109 9.21 1.89 -5.51
CA TYR A 109 10.21 2.75 -6.16
C TYR A 109 9.59 4.12 -6.49
N PRO A 110 10.31 5.24 -6.29
CA PRO A 110 9.76 6.58 -6.47
C PRO A 110 9.10 6.78 -7.84
N GLU A 111 9.79 6.41 -8.92
CA GLU A 111 9.29 6.55 -10.29
C GLU A 111 8.02 5.72 -10.54
N ALA A 112 7.99 4.50 -10.01
CA ALA A 112 6.85 3.60 -10.17
C ALA A 112 5.63 4.10 -9.37
N MET A 113 5.84 4.62 -8.17
CA MET A 113 4.79 5.26 -7.36
C MET A 113 4.26 6.54 -8.00
N GLU A 114 5.12 7.34 -8.64
CA GLU A 114 4.67 8.51 -9.39
C GLU A 114 3.79 8.14 -10.58
N ARG A 115 4.13 7.05 -11.31
CA ARG A 115 3.26 6.53 -12.37
C ARG A 115 1.91 6.07 -11.83
N LEU A 116 1.91 5.31 -10.73
CA LEU A 116 0.69 4.83 -10.07
C LEU A 116 -0.21 6.01 -9.65
N LEU A 117 0.35 7.03 -8.99
CA LEU A 117 -0.39 8.21 -8.56
C LEU A 117 -0.96 9.03 -9.74
N ARG A 118 -0.27 9.02 -10.90
CA ARG A 118 -0.77 9.68 -12.12
C ARG A 118 -1.79 8.84 -12.89
N ALA A 119 -1.83 7.53 -12.67
CA ALA A 119 -2.75 6.63 -13.37
C ALA A 119 -4.21 6.88 -12.96
N ASP A 120 -4.44 7.21 -11.69
CA ASP A 120 -5.78 7.54 -11.17
C ASP A 120 -5.72 8.81 -10.27
N PRO A 121 -6.37 9.92 -10.67
CA PRO A 121 -6.51 11.11 -9.82
C PRO A 121 -7.14 10.81 -8.44
N GLY A 122 -7.91 9.72 -8.36
CA GLY A 122 -8.47 9.20 -7.13
C GLY A 122 -7.39 8.86 -6.11
N LEU A 123 -6.26 8.28 -6.52
CA LEU A 123 -5.16 7.92 -5.62
C LEU A 123 -4.53 9.15 -4.96
N LEU A 124 -4.26 10.19 -5.73
CA LEU A 124 -3.69 11.45 -5.21
C LEU A 124 -4.53 12.08 -4.10
N ARG A 125 -5.87 11.93 -4.18
CA ARG A 125 -6.78 12.45 -3.16
C ARG A 125 -6.76 11.62 -1.86
N ARG A 126 -6.55 10.30 -1.95
CA ARG A 126 -6.57 9.39 -0.79
C ARG A 126 -5.19 9.26 -0.14
N PHE A 127 -4.13 9.53 -0.88
CA PHE A 127 -2.75 9.50 -0.41
C PHE A 127 -2.11 10.89 -0.52
N PRO A 128 -2.55 11.87 0.29
CA PRO A 128 -2.04 13.24 0.23
C PRO A 128 -0.61 13.38 0.81
N HIS A 129 -0.16 12.41 1.61
CA HIS A 129 1.15 12.43 2.25
C HIS A 129 2.12 11.52 1.50
N ILE A 130 3.17 12.13 0.93
CA ILE A 130 4.23 11.42 0.23
C ILE A 130 5.52 11.57 1.05
N LEU A 131 6.04 10.44 1.53
CA LEU A 131 7.33 10.39 2.19
C LEU A 131 8.37 9.82 1.22
N ARG A 132 9.38 10.62 0.89
CA ARG A 132 10.56 10.13 0.17
C ARG A 132 11.60 9.68 1.19
N LEU A 133 12.00 8.42 1.06
CA LEU A 133 13.14 7.85 1.78
C LEU A 133 14.29 7.79 0.78
N ASP A 134 15.27 8.64 1.03
CA ASP A 134 16.51 8.70 0.26
C ASP A 134 17.40 7.51 0.62
N ASP A 135 18.35 7.21 -0.26
CA ASP A 135 19.32 6.16 0.00
C ASP A 135 20.24 6.58 1.16
N TYR A 136 20.62 5.61 1.99
CA TYR A 136 21.57 5.86 3.07
C TYR A 136 22.89 6.36 2.49
N ALA A 137 23.45 7.40 3.10
CA ALA A 137 24.82 7.79 2.82
C ALA A 137 25.77 6.63 3.22
N PRO A 138 26.92 6.45 2.56
CA PRO A 138 27.90 5.43 2.92
C PRO A 138 28.32 5.47 4.40
N SER A 139 28.35 6.66 5.00
CA SER A 139 28.62 6.87 6.42
C SER A 139 27.50 6.38 7.34
N GLU A 140 26.26 6.41 6.89
CA GLU A 140 25.10 5.91 7.64
C GLU A 140 25.02 4.38 7.52
N LEU A 141 25.35 3.82 6.36
CA LEU A 141 25.50 2.35 6.18
C LEU A 141 26.58 1.77 7.08
N ALA A 142 27.70 2.50 7.28
CA ALA A 142 28.79 2.05 8.14
C ALA A 142 28.45 2.11 9.65
N ALA A 143 27.34 2.73 10.03
CA ALA A 143 26.90 2.91 11.41
C ALA A 143 25.72 2.00 11.82
N ILE A 144 25.21 1.18 10.88
CA ILE A 144 24.18 0.16 11.09
C ILE A 144 24.84 -1.19 11.38
#